data_AF-A0A2D0B5C2-F1
#
_entry.id   AF-A0A2D0B5C2-F1
#
_cell.length_a   1.000
_cell.length_b   1.000
_cell.length_c   1.000
_cell.angle_alpha   90.00
_cell.angle_beta   90.00
_cell.angle_gamma   90.00
#
_symmetry.space_group_name_H-M   'P 1'
#
loop_
_entity.id
_entity.type
_entity.pdbx_description
1 polymer ?
#
loop_
_entity_poly.entity_id
_entity_poly.type
_entity_poly.pdbx_seq_one_letter_code
_entity_poly.pdbx_strand_id
1 'polypeptide(L)' 'MEQPANAFSDPLHAQVGALRYLVLMMLQRLDADGYASIAEITAGVKGDRAHLDPGLPDHALIDATFRETLAILELAAHKH' A
#
# COMPACT_ATOMS: atom_id res chain seq x y z
N MET A 1 -23.76 7.06 -31.42
CA MET A 1 -22.53 7.53 -30.75
C MET A 1 -22.55 6.94 -29.36
N GLU A 2 -21.84 5.84 -29.15
CA GLU A 2 -21.70 5.23 -27.83
C GLU A 2 -20.68 6.06 -27.03
N GLN A 3 -21.07 6.51 -25.83
CA GLN A 3 -20.16 7.18 -24.91
C GLN A 3 -19.05 6.21 -24.50
N PRO A 4 -17.78 6.65 -24.36
CA PRO A 4 -16.74 5.79 -23.83
C PRO A 4 -17.10 5.41 -22.40
N ALA A 5 -17.24 4.10 -22.16
CA ALA A 5 -17.37 3.55 -20.83
C ALA A 5 -16.24 4.14 -19.97
N ASN A 6 -16.63 4.81 -18.89
CA ASN A 6 -15.74 5.51 -17.98
C ASN A 6 -14.74 4.49 -17.40
N ALA A 7 -13.51 4.44 -17.94
CA ALA A 7 -12.47 3.48 -17.60
C ALA A 7 -11.91 3.61 -16.17
N PHE A 8 -12.55 4.44 -15.33
CA PHE A 8 -12.19 4.68 -13.94
C PHE A 8 -13.24 4.16 -12.94
N SER A 9 -14.28 3.45 -13.41
CA SER A 9 -15.32 2.88 -12.55
C SER A 9 -15.10 1.40 -12.25
N ASP A 10 -13.85 0.95 -12.15
CA ASP A 10 -13.55 -0.41 -11.68
C ASP A 10 -13.54 -0.41 -10.13
N PRO A 11 -14.48 -1.11 -9.47
CA PRO A 11 -14.57 -1.15 -8.01
C PRO A 11 -13.25 -1.56 -7.34
N LEU A 12 -12.46 -2.39 -8.03
CA LEU A 12 -11.16 -2.84 -7.56
C LEU A 12 -10.14 -1.69 -7.45
N HIS A 13 -10.12 -0.79 -8.44
CA HIS A 13 -9.23 0.38 -8.41
C HIS A 13 -9.60 1.36 -7.28
N ALA A 14 -10.90 1.55 -7.03
CA ALA A 14 -11.36 2.38 -5.93
C ALA A 14 -11.02 1.77 -4.55
N GLN A 15 -11.15 0.45 -4.40
CA GLN A 15 -10.80 -0.27 -3.19
C GLN A 15 -9.29 -0.23 -2.91
N VAL A 16 -8.45 -0.40 -3.93
CA VAL A 16 -6.99 -0.28 -3.83
C VAL A 16 -6.59 1.15 -3.46
N GLY A 17 -7.19 2.16 -4.08
CA GLY A 17 -6.95 3.56 -3.74
C GLY A 17 -7.31 3.89 -2.29
N ALA A 18 -8.45 3.36 -1.79
CA ALA A 18 -8.86 3.52 -0.40
C ALA A 18 -7.92 2.81 0.58
N LEU A 19 -7.48 1.58 0.26
CA LEU A 19 -6.49 0.85 1.06
C LEU A 19 -5.17 1.60 1.16
N ARG A 20 -4.67 2.13 0.03
CA ARG A 20 -3.46 2.95 -0.01
C ARG A 20 -3.57 4.19 0.88
N TYR A 21 -4.70 4.90 0.82
CA TYR A 21 -4.96 6.08 1.66
C TYR A 21 -4.99 5.72 3.15
N LEU A 22 -5.67 4.63 3.52
CA LEU A 22 -5.78 4.18 4.91
C LEU A 22 -4.42 3.76 5.48
N VAL A 23 -3.64 2.98 4.71
CA VAL A 23 -2.29 2.56 5.10
C VAL A 23 -1.40 3.78 5.32
N LEU A 24 -1.38 4.73 4.39
CA LEU A 24 -0.62 5.98 4.54
C LEU A 24 -0.99 6.71 5.84
N MET A 25 -2.29 6.84 6.13
CA MET A 25 -2.75 7.54 7.34
C MET A 25 -2.39 6.81 8.64
N MET A 26 -2.44 5.47 8.65
CA MET A 26 -2.07 4.68 9.82
C MET A 26 -0.57 4.76 10.10
N LEU A 27 0.26 4.72 9.05
CA LEU A 27 1.71 4.88 9.17
C LEU A 27 2.10 6.23 9.77
N GLN A 28 1.48 7.31 9.29
CA GLN A 28 1.71 8.65 9.82
C GLN A 28 1.29 8.80 11.28
N ARG A 29 0.21 8.14 11.70
CA ARG A 29 -0.25 8.16 13.10
C ARG A 29 0.67 7.34 14.02
N LEU A 30 1.08 6.15 13.59
CA LEU A 30 1.98 5.28 14.36
C LEU A 30 3.35 5.94 14.60
N ASP A 31 3.87 6.65 13.62
CA ASP A 31 5.10 7.44 13.73
C ASP A 31 4.92 8.64 14.67
N ALA A 32 3.83 9.41 14.51
CA ALA A 32 3.54 10.57 15.36
C ALA A 32 3.34 10.21 16.85
N ASP A 33 2.76 9.04 17.11
CA ASP A 33 2.51 8.53 18.47
C ASP A 33 3.71 7.76 19.04
N GLY A 34 4.78 7.55 18.26
CA GLY A 34 6.00 6.86 18.68
C GLY A 34 5.86 5.36 18.93
N TYR A 35 4.78 4.73 18.42
CA TYR A 35 4.50 3.30 18.63
C TYR A 35 5.37 2.39 17.77
N ALA A 36 5.82 2.86 16.61
CA ALA A 36 6.73 2.13 15.73
C ALA A 36 7.45 3.12 14.82
N SER A 37 8.78 2.98 14.70
CA SER A 37 9.56 3.76 13.76
C SER A 37 9.23 3.39 12.32
N ILE A 38 9.38 4.33 11.38
CA ILE A 38 9.28 4.04 9.94
C ILE A 38 10.17 2.85 9.53
N ALA A 39 11.32 2.67 10.17
CA ALA A 39 12.23 1.56 9.92
C ALA A 39 11.63 0.19 10.32
N GLU A 40 11.02 0.09 11.51
CA GLU A 40 10.37 -1.13 11.97
C GLU A 40 9.17 -1.48 11.10
N ILE A 41 8.38 -0.47 10.72
CA ILE A 41 7.23 -0.68 9.84
C ILE A 41 7.69 -1.14 8.44
N THR A 42 8.76 -0.53 7.91
CA THR A 42 9.37 -0.94 6.64
C THR A 42 9.83 -2.39 6.69
N ALA A 43 10.46 -2.82 7.80
CA ALA A 43 10.91 -4.19 7.97
C ALA A 43 9.73 -5.18 8.00
N GLY A 44 8.64 -4.85 8.69
CA GLY A 44 7.42 -5.66 8.72
C GLY A 44 6.80 -5.83 7.32
N VAL A 45 6.60 -4.73 6.59
CA VAL A 45 6.04 -4.77 5.23
C VAL A 45 6.93 -5.55 4.26
N LYS A 46 8.27 -5.46 4.37
CA LYS A 46 9.20 -6.29 3.59
C LYS A 46 9.06 -7.78 3.92
N GLY A 47 8.93 -8.10 5.21
CA GLY A 47 8.72 -9.46 5.70
C GLY A 47 7.42 -10.07 5.18
N ASP A 48 6.31 -9.34 5.31
CA ASP A 48 4.99 -9.82 4.87
C ASP A 48 4.95 -10.03 3.35
N ARG A 49 5.51 -9.10 2.57
CA ARG A 49 5.63 -9.25 1.12
C ARG A 49 6.45 -10.48 0.72
N ALA A 50 7.55 -10.76 1.43
CA ALA A 50 8.41 -11.91 1.12
C ALA A 50 7.73 -13.26 1.38
N HIS A 51 6.71 -13.28 2.26
CA HIS A 51 5.91 -14.45 2.59
C HIS A 51 4.54 -14.45 1.90
N LEU A 52 4.31 -13.56 0.94
CA LEU A 52 3.06 -13.52 0.20
C LEU A 52 2.87 -14.83 -0.58
N ASP A 53 1.74 -15.51 -0.33
CA ASP A 53 1.43 -16.78 -0.97
C ASP A 53 1.20 -16.59 -2.48
N PRO A 54 2.02 -17.20 -3.36
CA PRO A 54 1.86 -17.08 -4.81
C PRO A 54 0.54 -17.66 -5.33
N GLY A 55 -0.15 -18.51 -4.55
CA GLY A 55 -1.46 -19.07 -4.89
C GLY A 55 -2.65 -18.17 -4.56
N LEU A 56 -2.43 -17.00 -3.95
CA LEU A 56 -3.52 -16.11 -3.55
C LEU A 56 -4.23 -15.51 -4.78
N PRO A 57 -5.58 -15.46 -4.81
CA PRO A 57 -6.30 -14.66 -5.78
C PRO A 57 -5.79 -13.21 -5.76
N ASP A 58 -5.65 -12.60 -6.93
CA ASP A 58 -5.14 -11.23 -7.08
C ASP A 58 -3.72 -11.00 -6.52
N HIS A 59 -2.90 -12.05 -6.40
CA HIS A 59 -1.51 -11.97 -5.92
C HIS A 59 -0.72 -10.81 -6.56
N ALA A 60 -0.85 -10.63 -7.88
CA ALA A 60 -0.14 -9.56 -8.60
C ALA A 60 -0.53 -8.15 -8.13
N LEU A 61 -1.81 -7.93 -7.81
CA LEU A 61 -2.31 -6.66 -7.31
C LEU A 61 -1.85 -6.42 -5.86
N ILE A 62 -1.86 -7.47 -5.05
CA ILE A 62 -1.42 -7.41 -3.66
C ILE A 62 0.09 -7.15 -3.58
N ASP A 63 0.90 -7.84 -4.39
CA ASP A 63 2.35 -7.58 -4.50
C ASP A 63 2.64 -6.17 -5.04
N ALA A 64 1.81 -5.64 -5.94
CA ALA A 64 1.91 -4.23 -6.38
C ALA A 64 1.62 -3.26 -5.22
N THR A 65 0.61 -3.56 -4.39
CA THR A 65 0.25 -2.74 -3.21
C THR A 65 1.38 -2.73 -2.18
N PHE A 66 2.02 -3.89 -1.92
CA PHE A 66 3.20 -3.96 -1.07
C PHE A 66 4.36 -3.11 -1.62
N ARG A 67 4.62 -3.17 -2.93
CA ARG A 67 5.66 -2.36 -3.58
C ARG A 67 5.41 -0.86 -3.45
N GLU A 68 4.18 -0.40 -3.70
CA GLU A 68 3.83 1.01 -3.54
C GLU A 68 3.95 1.47 -2.08
N THR A 69 3.53 0.64 -1.13
CA THR A 69 3.65 0.93 0.30
C THR A 69 5.12 1.10 0.71
N LEU A 70 6.00 0.21 0.25
CA LEU A 70 7.44 0.30 0.51
C LEU A 70 8.06 1.57 -0.10
N ALA A 71 7.68 1.93 -1.33
CA ALA A 71 8.16 3.16 -1.97
C ALA A 71 7.77 4.42 -1.17
N ILE A 72 6.57 4.44 -0.61
CA ILE A 72 6.10 5.54 0.24
C ILE A 72 6.88 5.59 1.55
N LEU A 73 7.09 4.44 2.20
CA LEU A 73 7.85 4.35 3.44
C LEU A 73 9.30 4.81 3.25
N GLU A 74 9.93 4.46 2.13
CA GLU A 74 11.26 4.95 1.78
C GLU A 74 11.28 6.48 1.61
N LEU A 75 10.30 7.06 0.92
CA LEU A 75 10.16 8.51 0.80
C LEU A 75 9.96 9.20 2.15
N ALA A 76 9.16 8.60 3.05
CA ALA A 76 8.92 9.12 4.39
C ALA A 76 10.19 9.08 5.24
N ALA A 77 10.98 8.00 5.16
CA ALA A 77 12.24 7.85 5.86
C ALA A 77 13.30 8.90 5.47
N HIS A 78 13.21 9.49 4.28
CA HIS A 78 14.16 10.51 3.79
C HIS A 78 13.77 11.95 4.20
N LYS A 79 12.58 12.15 4.80
CA LYS A 79 12.11 13.48 5.22
C LYS A 79 12.43 13.82 6.69
N HIS A 80 13.07 12.91 7.41
CA HIS A 80 13.53 13.04 8.79
C HIS A 80 15.05 12.95 8.85
#